data_AF-W2U4S8-F1
#
_entry.id   AF-W2U4S8-F1
#
_cell.length_a   1.000
_cell.length_b   1.000
_cell.length_c   1.000
_cell.angle_alpha   90.00
_cell.angle_beta   90.00
_cell.angle_gamma   90.00
#
_symmetry.space_group_name_H-M   'P 1'
#
loop_
_entity.id
_entity.type
_entity.pdbx_description
1 polymer ?
#
loop_
_entity_poly.entity_id
_entity_poly.type
_entity_poly.pdbx_seq_one_letter_code
_entity_poly.pdbx_strand_id
1 'polypeptide(L)' 'MRWKLREVLAKEGLTVYRLAQVLSGKVSRNTLYAWASGSINRPDLEALAWVLWALRKLTGRPYGVQDLLEYEEP' A
#
# COMPACT_ATOMS: atom_id res chain seq x y z
N MET A 1 5.11 -12.20 7.91
CA MET A 1 4.50 -10.86 7.68
C MET A 1 3.83 -10.87 6.33
N ARG A 2 2.60 -10.36 6.27
CA ARG A 2 1.77 -10.35 5.07
C ARG A 2 1.36 -8.93 4.70
N TRP A 3 1.37 -8.65 3.41
CA TRP A 3 0.84 -7.41 2.85
C TRP A 3 -0.66 -7.48 2.64
N LYS A 4 -1.36 -6.41 3.04
CA LYS A 4 -2.82 -6.26 2.91
C LYS A 4 -3.21 -5.17 1.92
N LEU A 5 -2.25 -4.59 1.19
CA LEU A 5 -2.50 -3.47 0.27
C LEU A 5 -3.61 -3.78 -0.75
N ARG A 6 -3.62 -4.98 -1.34
CA ARG A 6 -4.66 -5.37 -2.30
C ARG A 6 -6.05 -5.43 -1.67
N GLU A 7 -6.15 -5.93 -0.45
CA GLU A 7 -7.42 -6.03 0.29
C GLU A 7 -7.94 -4.65 0.68
N VAL A 8 -7.05 -3.77 1.15
CA VAL A 8 -7.39 -2.38 1.46
C VAL A 8 -7.91 -1.65 0.23
N LEU A 9 -7.19 -1.75 -0.89
CA LEU A 9 -7.61 -1.11 -2.14
C LEU A 9 -8.96 -1.64 -2.63
N ALA A 10 -9.17 -2.96 -2.56
CA ALA A 10 -10.44 -3.57 -2.94
C ALA A 10 -11.63 -3.08 -2.08
N LYS A 11 -11.44 -2.98 -0.75
CA LYS A 11 -12.47 -2.47 0.17
C LYS A 11 -12.87 -1.02 -0.12
N GLU A 12 -11.92 -0.21 -0.58
CA GLU A 12 -12.14 1.20 -0.91
C GLU A 12 -12.53 1.42 -2.39
N GLY A 13 -12.71 0.35 -3.17
CA GLY A 13 -13.03 0.45 -4.61
C GLY A 13 -11.91 1.06 -5.45
N LEU A 14 -10.65 0.96 -4.99
CA LEU A 14 -9.47 1.51 -5.64
C LEU A 14 -8.67 0.43 -6.38
N THR A 15 -7.97 0.85 -7.43
CA THR A 15 -7.00 0.00 -8.14
C THR A 15 -5.57 0.38 -7.74
N VAL A 16 -4.64 -0.58 -7.85
CA VAL A 16 -3.20 -0.31 -7.69
C VAL A 16 -2.75 0.77 -8.68
N TYR A 17 -3.31 0.78 -9.89
CA TYR A 17 -3.06 1.80 -10.89
C TYR A 17 -3.46 3.20 -10.40
N ARG A 18 -4.66 3.36 -9.81
CA ARG A 18 -5.12 4.65 -9.27
C ARG A 18 -4.20 5.14 -8.15
N LEU A 19 -3.76 4.24 -7.27
CA LEU A 19 -2.78 4.55 -6.24
C LEU A 19 -1.44 5.01 -6.85
N ALA A 20 -0.96 4.30 -7.88
CA ALA A 20 0.28 4.64 -8.57
C ALA A 20 0.25 6.00 -9.26
N GLN A 21 -0.91 6.41 -9.81
CA GLN A 21 -1.06 7.74 -10.39
C GLN A 21 -0.84 8.85 -9.35
N VAL A 22 -1.37 8.68 -8.14
CA VAL A 22 -1.18 9.64 -7.04
C VAL A 22 0.27 9.65 -6.54
N LEU A 23 0.94 8.51 -6.59
CA LEU A 23 2.31 8.30 -6.11
C LEU A 23 3.40 8.48 -7.17
N SER A 24 3.06 9.00 -8.34
CA SER A 24 4.02 9.22 -9.42
C SER A 24 5.24 10.03 -8.95
N GLY A 25 6.45 9.52 -9.17
CA GLY A 25 7.69 10.15 -8.73
C GLY A 25 8.00 10.02 -7.23
N LYS A 26 7.14 9.36 -6.44
CA LYS A 26 7.36 9.07 -5.01
C LYS A 26 7.57 7.59 -4.76
N VAL A 27 6.75 6.74 -5.37
CA VAL A 27 6.84 5.28 -5.26
C VAL A 27 6.76 4.66 -6.64
N SER A 28 7.66 3.71 -6.93
CA SER A 28 7.64 3.02 -8.22
C SER A 28 6.39 2.17 -8.37
N ARG A 29 5.86 2.07 -9.60
CA ARG A 29 4.75 1.15 -9.91
C ARG A 29 5.07 -0.28 -9.52
N ASN A 30 6.29 -0.74 -9.81
CA ASN A 30 6.72 -2.10 -9.51
C ASN A 30 6.62 -2.41 -8.01
N THR A 31 7.06 -1.47 -7.15
CA THR A 31 6.91 -1.58 -5.70
C THR A 31 5.46 -1.76 -5.28
N LEU A 32 4.55 -0.95 -5.81
CA LEU A 32 3.13 -1.00 -5.46
C LEU A 32 2.47 -2.32 -5.89
N TYR A 33 2.80 -2.82 -7.09
CA TYR A 33 2.31 -4.12 -7.55
C TYR A 33 2.88 -5.26 -6.73
N ALA A 34 4.17 -5.21 -6.38
CA ALA A 34 4.81 -6.22 -5.55
C ALA A 34 4.22 -6.26 -4.12
N TRP A 35 3.86 -5.11 -3.55
CA TRP A 35 3.14 -5.04 -2.27
C TRP A 35 1.72 -5.58 -2.39
N ALA A 36 1.02 -5.25 -3.49
CA ALA A 36 -0.32 -5.78 -3.74
C ALA A 36 -0.34 -7.30 -3.98
N SER A 37 0.76 -7.88 -4.50
CA SER A 37 0.92 -9.32 -4.65
C SER A 37 1.56 -10.01 -3.44
N GLY A 38 2.01 -9.26 -2.42
CA GLY A 38 2.68 -9.81 -1.24
C GLY A 38 4.08 -10.38 -1.50
N SER A 39 4.73 -10.01 -2.61
CA SER A 39 5.99 -10.63 -3.06
C SER A 39 7.26 -9.96 -2.51
N ILE A 40 7.17 -8.94 -1.65
CA ILE A 40 8.31 -8.24 -1.05
C ILE A 40 8.42 -8.54 0.45
N ASN A 41 9.62 -8.98 0.87
CA ASN A 41 9.94 -9.32 2.26
C ASN A 41 10.46 -8.13 3.10
N ARG A 42 10.75 -6.97 2.51
CA ARG A 42 11.21 -5.78 3.26
C ARG A 42 10.45 -4.51 2.85
N PRO A 43 9.65 -3.92 3.75
CA PRO A 43 9.03 -2.62 3.49
C PRO A 43 10.07 -1.51 3.52
N ASP A 44 10.14 -0.73 2.45
CA ASP A 44 10.74 0.60 2.48
C ASP A 44 9.80 1.54 3.25
N LEU A 45 10.28 2.09 4.37
CA LEU A 45 9.49 2.94 5.27
C LEU A 45 9.09 4.26 4.61
N GLU A 46 9.92 4.80 3.70
CA GLU A 46 9.57 6.02 2.98
C GLU A 46 8.41 5.76 2.00
N ALA A 47 8.51 4.71 1.18
CA ALA A 47 7.41 4.29 0.33
C ALA A 47 6.13 4.00 1.14
N LEU A 48 6.26 3.43 2.35
CA LEU A 48 5.12 3.11 3.20
C LEU A 48 4.41 4.38 3.67
N ALA A 49 5.17 5.39 4.11
CA ALA A 49 4.63 6.69 4.49
C ALA A 49 3.87 7.36 3.33
N TRP A 50 4.44 7.32 2.13
CA TRP A 50 3.77 7.84 0.93
C TRP A 50 2.47 7.10 0.60
N VAL A 51 2.47 5.77 0.69
CA VAL A 51 1.26 4.96 0.46
C VAL A 51 0.17 5.29 1.47
N LEU A 52 0.50 5.39 2.76
CA LEU A 52 -0.47 5.78 3.81
C LEU A 52 -1.06 7.17 3.55
N TRP A 53 -0.21 8.14 3.17
CA TRP A 53 -0.66 9.46 2.78
C TRP A 53 -1.59 9.42 1.57
N ALA A 54 -1.26 8.66 0.53
CA ALA A 54 -2.05 8.56 -0.69
C ALA A 54 -3.40 7.89 -0.44
N LEU A 55 -3.45 6.85 0.40
CA LEU A 55 -4.71 6.20 0.80
C LEU A 55 -5.59 7.19 1.57
N ARG A 56 -5.03 7.94 2.52
CA ARG A 56 -5.78 8.99 3.23
C ARG A 56 -6.29 10.07 2.27
N LYS A 57 -5.49 10.48 1.29
CA LYS A 57 -5.88 11.46 0.27
C LYS A 57 -7.01 10.95 -0.63
N LEU A 58 -6.98 9.69 -1.02
CA LEU A 58 -7.96 9.09 -1.94
C LEU A 58 -9.30 8.75 -1.28
N THR A 59 -9.30 8.43 0.00
CA THR A 59 -10.47 7.89 0.71
C THR A 59 -11.02 8.82 1.79
N GLY A 60 -10.22 9.81 2.23
CA GLY A 60 -10.52 10.65 3.38
C GLY A 60 -10.35 9.97 4.75
N ARG A 61 -9.94 8.69 4.80
CA ARG A 61 -9.84 7.89 6.03
C ARG A 61 -8.41 7.85 6.57
N PRO A 62 -8.21 7.80 7.89
CA PRO A 62 -6.88 7.56 8.46
C PRO A 62 -6.44 6.11 8.21
N TYR A 63 -5.18 5.91 7.82
CA TYR A 63 -4.53 4.60 7.73
C TYR A 63 -3.22 4.61 8.53
N GLY A 64 -2.93 3.48 9.17
CA GLY A 64 -1.67 3.17 9.83
C GLY A 64 -0.98 1.95 9.21
N VAL A 65 0.20 1.64 9.75
CA VAL A 65 1.04 0.53 9.26
C VAL A 65 0.30 -0.81 9.34
N GLN A 66 -0.43 -1.05 10.43
CA GLN A 66 -1.20 -2.27 10.67
C GLN A 66 -2.36 -2.50 9.68
N ASP A 67 -2.80 -1.45 8.97
CA ASP A 67 -3.82 -1.61 7.92
C ASP A 67 -3.21 -2.23 6.65
N LEU A 68 -1.90 -2.06 6.45
CA LEU A 68 -1.18 -2.54 5.27
C LEU A 68 -0.31 -3.76 5.54
N LEU A 69 0.05 -3.99 6.80
CA LEU A 69 0.93 -5.08 7.23
C LEU A 69 0.29 -5.87 8.36
N GLU A 70 0.38 -7.18 8.24
CA GLU A 70 -0.05 -8.13 9.27
C GLU A 70 1.12 -9.04 9.64
N TYR A 71 1.26 -9.30 10.93
CA TYR A 71 2.21 -10.31 11.39
C TYR A 71 1.62 -11.70 11.13
N GLU A 72 2.43 -12.58 10.55
CA GLU A 72 2.12 -14.00 10.41
C GLU A 72 3.27 -14.75 11.06
N GLU A 73 2.92 -15.61 12.02
CA GLU A 73 3.87 -16.50 12.70
C GLU A 73 4.29 -17.62 11.73
N PRO A 74 5.56 -18.07 11.74
CA PRO A 74 6.07 -19.09 10.83
C PRO A 74 5.39 -20.46 10.95
#